data_AF-A0A1B8FNS8-F1
#
_entry.id   AF-A0A1B8FNS8-F1
#
_cell.length_a   1.000
_cell.length_b   1.000
_cell.length_c   1.000
_cell.angle_alpha   90.00
_cell.angle_beta   90.00
_cell.angle_gamma   90.00
#
_symmetry.space_group_name_H-M   'P 1'
#
loop_
_entity.id
_entity.type
_entity.pdbx_description
1 polymer ?
#
loop_
_entity_poly.entity_id
_entity_poly.type
_entity_poly.pdbx_seq_one_letter_code
_entity_poly.pdbx_strand_id
1 'polypeptide(L)'
;MFFNRPAPSAEWREASIYQVLTDRFATTEGTSPNCDISNYCGGTWKGIENKLDYIQGMGFGAVWISPVIHNIEDSTQWGQAYHGYWGNDPFSLNPHFGTAADLKSLSDALHGRGMSLMIDVVINHLAANQASTSVDYSVFPAPFNTASAFHTLCSIDYNN
;
A
#
# COMPACT_ATOMS: atom_id res chain seq x y z
N MET A 1 10.86 4.25 16.38
CA MET A 1 10.77 2.85 16.83
C MET A 1 9.30 2.46 16.73
N PHE A 2 8.85 1.96 15.57
CA PHE A 2 7.43 1.99 15.17
C PHE A 2 6.69 0.64 15.26
N PHE A 3 7.39 -0.48 15.45
CA PHE A 3 6.78 -1.81 15.55
C PHE A 3 7.52 -2.63 16.61
N ASN A 4 6.97 -2.70 17.83
CA ASN A 4 7.70 -3.25 18.98
C ASN A 4 7.43 -4.74 19.27
N ARG A 5 6.69 -5.45 18.40
CA ARG A 5 6.59 -6.91 18.47
C ARG A 5 6.20 -7.51 17.11
N PRO A 6 7.13 -8.07 16.33
CA PRO A 6 6.74 -8.97 15.27
C PRO A 6 6.06 -10.19 15.90
N ALA A 7 4.86 -10.52 15.44
CA ALA A 7 4.18 -11.75 15.85
C ALA A 7 5.05 -12.96 15.45
N PRO A 8 5.41 -13.86 16.39
CA PRO A 8 6.13 -15.09 16.08
C PRO A 8 5.43 -15.89 14.98
N SER A 9 6.17 -16.69 14.21
CA SER A 9 5.60 -17.52 13.13
C SER A 9 4.49 -18.46 13.59
N ALA A 10 4.45 -18.82 14.87
CA ALA A 10 3.37 -19.61 15.47
C ALA A 10 2.05 -18.82 15.53
N GLU A 11 2.07 -17.52 15.83
CA GLU A 11 0.88 -16.68 15.86
C GLU A 11 0.28 -16.48 14.45
N TRP A 12 1.13 -16.38 13.43
CA TRP A 12 0.65 -16.28 12.03
C TRP A 12 0.06 -17.57 11.48
N ARG A 13 0.44 -18.75 12.01
CA ARG A 13 -0.13 -20.04 11.56
C ARG A 13 -1.60 -20.20 11.92
N GLU A 14 -2.03 -19.55 12.99
CA GLU A 14 -3.41 -19.60 13.48
C GLU A 14 -4.23 -18.39 13.03
N ALA A 15 -3.57 -17.35 12.51
CA ALA A 15 -4.22 -16.14 12.05
C ALA A 15 -5.00 -16.36 10.75
N SER A 16 -6.27 -15.98 10.75
CA SER A 16 -7.03 -15.74 9.52
C SER A 16 -6.88 -14.27 9.11
N ILE A 17 -6.54 -14.02 7.85
CA ILE A 17 -6.16 -12.70 7.32
C ILE A 17 -7.30 -12.14 6.46
N TYR A 18 -7.71 -10.91 6.74
CA TYR A 18 -8.62 -10.14 5.90
C TYR A 18 -7.84 -9.14 5.03
N GLN A 19 -7.80 -9.36 3.72
CA GLN A 19 -7.13 -8.45 2.79
C GLN A 19 -8.05 -7.29 2.39
N VAL A 20 -7.51 -6.08 2.38
CA VAL A 20 -8.21 -4.87 1.92
C VAL A 20 -7.39 -4.12 0.89
N LEU A 21 -8.07 -3.57 -0.12
CA LEU A 21 -7.55 -2.43 -0.86
C LEU A 21 -7.85 -1.18 -0.05
N THR A 22 -6.81 -0.49 0.43
CA THR A 22 -6.98 0.65 1.36
C THR A 22 -7.94 1.70 0.80
N ASP A 23 -7.78 2.06 -0.47
CA ASP A 23 -8.63 3.04 -1.16
C ASP A 23 -10.11 2.63 -1.30
N ARG A 24 -10.43 1.34 -1.19
CA ARG A 24 -11.74 0.79 -1.54
C ARG A 24 -12.54 0.25 -0.38
N PHE A 25 -11.90 0.08 0.78
CA PHE A 25 -12.56 -0.57 1.91
C PHE A 25 -13.46 0.38 2.69
N ALA A 26 -12.93 1.52 3.14
CA ALA A 26 -13.69 2.49 3.92
C ALA A 26 -13.03 3.87 3.88
N THR A 27 -13.84 4.91 3.71
CA THR A 27 -13.42 6.31 3.87
C THR A 27 -13.43 6.68 5.35
N THR A 28 -12.67 7.71 5.73
CA THR A 28 -12.64 8.23 7.12
C THR A 28 -14.04 8.58 7.63
N GLU A 29 -14.84 9.23 6.79
CA GLU A 29 -16.19 9.71 7.11
C GLU A 29 -17.27 8.61 7.01
N GLY A 30 -16.89 7.38 6.59
CA GLY A 30 -17.84 6.29 6.38
C GLY A 30 -18.80 6.51 5.21
N THR A 31 -18.45 7.40 4.29
CA THR A 31 -19.19 7.70 3.07
C THR A 31 -18.91 6.66 1.98
N SER A 32 -19.86 6.50 1.06
CA SER A 32 -19.71 5.69 -0.16
C SER A 32 -19.77 6.61 -1.38
N PRO A 33 -18.68 7.31 -1.73
CA PRO A 33 -18.67 8.21 -2.86
C PRO A 33 -18.87 7.44 -4.18
N ASN A 34 -19.57 8.05 -5.13
CA ASN A 34 -19.55 7.56 -6.50
C ASN A 34 -18.19 7.92 -7.11
N CYS A 35 -17.36 6.93 -7.40
CA CYS A 35 -16.02 7.12 -7.94
C CYS A 35 -15.82 6.31 -9.22
N ASP A 36 -14.95 6.81 -10.10
CA ASP A 36 -14.41 6.02 -11.21
C ASP A 36 -13.45 4.98 -10.64
N ILE A 37 -13.66 3.70 -10.97
CA ILE A 37 -12.84 2.58 -10.50
C ILE A 37 -11.37 2.66 -10.94
N SER A 38 -11.07 3.54 -11.90
CA SER A 38 -9.72 3.82 -12.39
C SER A 38 -9.00 4.87 -11.55
N ASN A 39 -9.69 5.55 -10.63
CA ASN A 39 -9.18 6.65 -9.82
C ASN A 39 -9.20 6.30 -8.31
N TYR A 40 -8.58 7.15 -7.50
CA TYR A 40 -8.74 7.08 -6.04
C TYR A 40 -10.21 7.35 -5.66
N CYS A 41 -10.75 6.50 -4.77
CA CYS A 41 -12.09 6.58 -4.22
C CYS A 41 -12.11 7.11 -2.77
N GLY A 42 -10.94 7.33 -2.16
CA GLY A 42 -10.80 8.04 -0.89
C GLY A 42 -10.84 7.15 0.35
N GLY A 43 -10.59 5.86 0.20
CA GLY A 43 -10.41 4.96 1.33
C GLY A 43 -9.09 5.25 2.08
N THR A 44 -9.12 5.15 3.41
CA THR A 44 -8.02 5.59 4.27
C THR A 44 -7.70 4.57 5.36
N TRP A 45 -6.51 4.69 5.97
CA TRP A 45 -6.16 3.89 7.16
C TRP A 45 -7.10 4.15 8.33
N LYS A 46 -7.56 5.40 8.49
CA LYS A 46 -8.56 5.72 9.52
C LYS A 46 -9.92 5.10 9.24
N GLY A 47 -10.32 5.03 7.96
CA GLY A 47 -11.51 4.30 7.53
C GLY A 47 -11.43 2.81 7.87
N ILE A 48 -10.28 2.17 7.63
CA ILE A 48 -10.03 0.77 8.06
C ILE A 48 -10.16 0.64 9.58
N GLU A 49 -9.51 1.54 10.34
CA GLU A 49 -9.56 1.56 11.81
C GLU A 49 -11.01 1.63 12.33
N ASN A 50 -11.84 2.49 11.72
CA ASN A 50 -13.26 2.66 12.05
C ASN A 50 -14.13 1.43 11.73
N LYS A 51 -13.61 0.44 10.99
CA LYS A 51 -14.31 -0.78 10.59
C LYS A 51 -13.69 -2.06 11.17
N LEU A 52 -12.80 -1.95 12.16
CA LEU A 52 -12.21 -3.14 12.78
C LEU A 52 -13.24 -4.06 13.45
N ASP A 53 -14.35 -3.53 13.97
CA ASP A 53 -15.43 -4.35 14.53
C ASP A 53 -16.08 -5.26 13.46
N TYR A 54 -16.21 -4.78 12.23
CA TYR A 54 -16.72 -5.57 11.10
C TYR A 54 -15.78 -6.73 10.77
N ILE A 55 -14.48 -6.45 10.67
CA ILE A 55 -13.46 -7.46 10.36
C ILE A 55 -13.36 -8.49 11.48
N GLN A 56 -13.26 -8.03 12.72
CA GLN A 56 -13.15 -8.90 13.89
C GLN A 56 -14.42 -9.71 14.14
N GLY A 57 -15.60 -9.15 13.85
CA GLY A 57 -16.88 -9.84 13.96
C GLY A 57 -17.02 -11.04 13.03
N MET A 58 -16.26 -11.09 11.92
CA MET A 58 -16.17 -12.26 11.04
C MET A 58 -15.13 -13.29 11.52
N GLY A 59 -14.38 -13.02 12.59
CA GLY A 59 -13.39 -13.94 13.16
C GLY A 59 -11.97 -13.80 12.58
N PHE A 60 -11.68 -12.74 11.81
CA PHE A 60 -10.33 -12.49 11.32
C PHE A 60 -9.43 -11.92 12.43
N GLY A 61 -8.20 -12.44 12.50
CA GLY A 61 -7.18 -12.04 13.47
C GLY A 61 -6.11 -11.11 12.90
N ALA A 62 -6.13 -10.84 11.60
CA ALA A 62 -5.17 -9.96 10.95
C ALA A 62 -5.79 -9.20 9.78
N VAL A 63 -5.23 -8.03 9.48
CA VAL A 63 -5.59 -7.21 8.31
C VAL A 63 -4.36 -7.05 7.42
N TRP A 64 -4.50 -7.38 6.14
CA TRP A 64 -3.48 -7.12 5.11
C TRP A 64 -3.90 -5.92 4.27
N ILE A 65 -3.13 -4.83 4.38
CA ILE A 65 -3.38 -3.58 3.66
C ILE A 65 -2.51 -3.45 2.41
N SER A 66 -2.97 -2.64 1.45
CA SER A 66 -2.21 -2.23 0.25
C SER A 66 -0.82 -1.65 0.60
N PRO A 67 0.12 -1.61 -0.37
CA PRO A 67 1.42 -1.00 -0.14
C PRO A 67 1.29 0.46 0.28
N VAL A 68 2.09 0.87 1.27
CA VAL A 68 1.92 2.15 1.97
C VAL A 68 2.77 3.28 1.40
N ILE A 69 3.73 2.96 0.52
CA ILE A 69 4.71 3.93 0.02
C ILE A 69 4.08 4.91 -0.96
N HIS A 70 4.72 6.06 -1.14
CA HIS A 70 4.28 7.07 -2.09
C HIS A 70 4.32 6.53 -3.52
N ASN A 71 3.25 6.79 -4.26
CA ASN A 71 3.03 6.32 -5.63
C ASN A 71 3.11 7.48 -6.63
N ILE A 72 3.17 7.18 -7.92
CA ILE A 72 3.01 8.22 -8.95
C ILE A 72 1.65 8.92 -8.80
N GLU A 73 1.63 10.25 -8.94
CA GLU A 73 0.41 11.07 -8.87
C GLU A 73 -0.23 11.28 -10.25
N ASP A 74 0.48 10.93 -11.32
CA ASP A 74 -0.03 11.02 -12.69
C ASP A 74 -1.24 10.10 -12.89
N SER A 75 -2.26 10.60 -13.60
CA SER A 75 -3.28 9.73 -14.20
C SER A 75 -2.72 9.15 -15.50
N THR A 76 -2.41 7.86 -15.49
CA THR A 76 -1.90 7.14 -16.65
C THR A 76 -3.04 6.74 -17.58
N GLN A 77 -2.72 6.16 -18.73
CA GLN A 77 -3.74 5.53 -19.59
C GLN A 77 -4.50 4.37 -18.90
N TRP A 78 -3.99 3.88 -17.77
CA TRP A 78 -4.57 2.81 -16.96
C TRP A 78 -5.23 3.33 -15.67
N GLY A 79 -5.31 4.65 -15.50
CA GLY A 79 -5.84 5.30 -14.29
C GLY A 79 -4.74 5.74 -13.32
N GLN A 80 -5.15 5.97 -12.06
CA GLN A 80 -4.31 6.40 -10.95
C GLN A 80 -3.81 5.21 -10.12
N ALA A 81 -2.74 5.43 -9.36
CA ALA A 81 -2.06 4.42 -8.56
C ALA A 81 -2.78 4.01 -7.24
N TYR A 82 -4.12 3.99 -7.22
CA TYR A 82 -4.93 3.78 -6.02
C TYR A 82 -4.67 2.45 -5.30
N HIS A 83 -4.13 1.46 -6.02
CA HIS A 83 -3.84 0.13 -5.52
C HIS A 83 -2.51 0.06 -4.73
N GLY A 84 -1.64 1.07 -4.86
CA GLY A 84 -0.37 1.18 -4.11
C GLY A 84 0.85 0.52 -4.75
N TYR A 85 0.68 -0.19 -5.87
CA TYR A 85 1.76 -0.96 -6.53
C TYR A 85 2.61 -0.17 -7.53
N TRP A 86 2.34 1.13 -7.74
CA TRP A 86 3.14 2.01 -8.60
C TRP A 86 3.95 3.00 -7.77
N GLY A 87 4.71 2.46 -6.81
CA GLY A 87 5.56 3.23 -5.92
C GLY A 87 6.68 3.96 -6.67
N ASN A 88 6.90 5.23 -6.36
CA ASN A 88 7.99 6.02 -6.93
C ASN A 88 8.92 6.63 -5.87
N ASP A 89 8.45 6.75 -4.62
CA ASP A 89 9.26 7.16 -3.48
C ASP A 89 9.06 6.21 -2.30
N PRO A 90 10.02 5.30 -2.02
CA PRO A 90 9.92 4.34 -0.92
C PRO A 90 10.15 4.95 0.47
N PHE A 91 10.54 6.22 0.56
CA PHE A 91 10.82 6.91 1.83
C PHE A 91 9.65 7.73 2.34
N SER A 92 8.63 7.94 1.50
CA SER A 92 7.41 8.68 1.84
C SER A 92 6.20 7.76 1.83
N LEU A 93 5.15 8.16 2.55
CA LEU A 93 3.87 7.46 2.57
C LEU A 93 2.94 7.97 1.46
N ASN A 94 2.02 7.12 1.00
CA ASN A 94 0.95 7.53 0.09
C ASN A 94 0.00 8.51 0.79
N PRO A 95 -0.05 9.79 0.36
CA PRO A 95 -0.84 10.81 1.05
C PRO A 95 -2.35 10.58 0.94
N HIS A 96 -2.82 9.82 -0.06
CA HIS A 96 -4.24 9.51 -0.23
C HIS A 96 -4.78 8.58 0.85
N PHE A 97 -3.93 7.76 1.48
CA PHE A 97 -4.34 6.83 2.53
C PHE A 97 -4.34 7.45 3.94
N GLY A 98 -3.64 8.57 4.11
CA GLY A 98 -3.55 9.32 5.36
C GLY A 98 -2.11 9.67 5.75
N THR A 99 -1.93 10.02 7.02
CA THR A 99 -0.63 10.43 7.58
C THR A 99 0.10 9.26 8.24
N ALA A 100 1.38 9.45 8.57
CA ALA A 100 2.13 8.50 9.38
C ALA A 100 1.48 8.26 10.77
N ALA A 101 0.81 9.27 11.31
CA ALA A 101 0.08 9.15 12.57
C ALA A 101 -1.15 8.24 12.41
N ASP A 102 -1.85 8.31 11.28
CA ASP A 102 -3.01 7.45 10.99
C ASP A 102 -2.60 6.00 10.81
N LEU A 103 -1.50 5.72 10.09
CA LEU A 103 -0.98 4.36 9.96
C LEU A 103 -0.54 3.79 11.31
N LYS A 104 0.10 4.61 12.16
CA LYS A 104 0.45 4.21 13.53
C LYS A 104 -0.81 3.96 14.37
N SER A 105 -1.82 4.80 14.26
CA SER A 105 -3.12 4.64 14.95
C SER A 105 -3.80 3.33 14.58
N LEU A 106 -3.84 2.98 13.29
CA LEU A 106 -4.37 1.70 12.82
C LEU A 106 -3.59 0.51 13.40
N SER A 107 -2.26 0.57 13.41
CA SER A 107 -1.39 -0.46 14.01
C SER A 107 -1.68 -0.62 15.51
N ASP A 108 -1.75 0.48 16.26
CA ASP A 108 -2.03 0.46 17.70
C ASP A 108 -3.44 -0.08 17.99
N ALA A 109 -4.44 0.28 17.17
CA ALA A 109 -5.82 -0.20 17.30
C ALA A 109 -5.95 -1.71 17.03
N LEU A 110 -5.26 -2.23 16.01
CA LEU A 110 -5.18 -3.67 15.74
C LEU A 110 -4.53 -4.41 16.91
N HIS A 111 -3.37 -3.94 17.39
CA HIS A 111 -2.69 -4.55 18.52
C HIS A 111 -3.52 -4.51 19.81
N GLY A 112 -4.24 -3.42 20.07
CA GLY A 112 -5.16 -3.29 21.21
C GLY A 112 -6.30 -4.33 21.19
N ARG A 113 -6.60 -4.91 20.02
CA ARG A 113 -7.60 -5.96 19.81
C ARG A 113 -7.00 -7.37 19.76
N GLY A 114 -5.68 -7.50 19.94
CA GLY A 114 -4.98 -8.76 19.71
C GLY A 114 -4.91 -9.16 18.24
N MET A 115 -5.12 -8.22 17.32
CA MET A 115 -5.03 -8.44 15.87
C MET A 115 -3.65 -8.00 15.34
N SER A 116 -3.27 -8.55 14.18
CA SER A 116 -2.01 -8.20 13.50
C SER A 116 -2.23 -7.32 12.27
N LEU A 117 -1.28 -6.41 12.02
CA LEU A 117 -1.19 -5.64 10.78
C LEU A 117 -0.17 -6.29 9.84
N MET A 118 -0.60 -6.67 8.64
CA MET A 118 0.27 -7.09 7.53
C MET A 118 0.31 -5.98 6.49
N ILE A 119 1.51 -5.60 6.08
CA ILE A 119 1.75 -4.56 5.07
C ILE A 119 2.25 -5.23 3.81
N ASP A 120 1.61 -4.93 2.68
CA ASP A 120 2.14 -5.31 1.37
C ASP A 120 3.40 -4.50 1.02
N VAL A 121 4.41 -5.14 0.44
CA VAL A 121 5.67 -4.51 0.09
C VAL A 121 6.10 -4.93 -1.31
N VAL A 122 6.32 -3.93 -2.17
CA VAL A 122 6.90 -4.10 -3.50
C VAL A 122 8.36 -3.67 -3.45
N ILE A 123 9.27 -4.60 -3.71
CA ILE A 123 10.72 -4.33 -3.81
C ILE A 123 11.27 -4.51 -5.23
N ASN A 124 10.45 -5.05 -6.13
CA ASN A 124 10.89 -5.44 -7.47
C ASN A 124 11.08 -4.25 -8.41
N HIS A 125 10.24 -3.22 -8.31
CA HIS A 125 10.18 -2.14 -9.28
C HIS A 125 9.79 -0.80 -8.63
N LEU A 126 10.16 0.29 -9.30
CA LEU A 126 9.59 1.62 -9.12
C LEU A 126 8.83 2.01 -10.40
N ALA A 127 7.84 2.89 -10.27
CA ALA A 127 7.00 3.33 -11.37
C ALA A 127 7.30 4.77 -11.80
N ALA A 128 7.25 4.99 -13.10
CA ALA A 128 7.22 6.31 -13.71
C ALA A 128 6.34 6.24 -14.96
N ASN A 129 5.55 7.29 -15.22
CA ASN A 129 4.74 7.40 -16.43
C ASN A 129 5.60 7.87 -17.61
N GLN A 130 6.59 7.06 -17.99
CA GLN A 130 7.60 7.38 -19.00
C GLN A 130 7.85 6.16 -19.91
N ALA A 131 8.39 6.40 -21.11
CA ALA A 131 8.80 5.33 -21.99
C ALA A 131 10.02 4.59 -21.42
N SER A 132 10.01 3.25 -21.45
CA SER A 132 11.08 2.41 -20.91
C SER A 132 12.43 2.60 -21.60
N THR A 133 12.45 3.15 -22.82
CA THR A 133 13.65 3.45 -23.60
C THR A 133 14.28 4.79 -23.29
N SER A 134 13.60 5.66 -22.54
CA SER A 134 14.04 7.03 -22.24
C SER A 134 13.55 7.48 -20.87
N VAL A 135 13.98 6.77 -19.83
CA VAL A 135 13.61 7.09 -18.43
C VAL A 135 14.49 8.22 -17.91
N ASP A 136 13.87 9.31 -17.47
CA ASP A 136 14.51 10.29 -16.59
C ASP A 136 14.53 9.74 -15.16
N TYR A 137 15.71 9.29 -14.73
CA TYR A 137 15.90 8.73 -13.38
C TYR A 137 15.92 9.79 -12.29
N SER A 138 16.08 11.08 -12.63
CA SER A 138 16.15 12.16 -11.62
C SER A 138 14.84 12.39 -10.88
N VAL A 139 13.73 11.84 -11.40
CA VAL A 139 12.40 11.88 -10.77
C VAL A 139 12.29 10.99 -9.54
N PHE A 140 13.20 10.02 -9.38
CA PHE A 140 13.22 9.13 -8.22
C PHE A 140 14.10 9.73 -7.10
N PRO A 141 13.81 9.45 -5.83
CA PRO A 141 14.68 9.85 -4.73
C PRO A 141 15.99 9.04 -4.73
N ALA A 142 17.07 9.63 -4.22
CA ALA A 142 18.31 8.88 -3.97
C ALA A 142 18.06 7.72 -3.00
N PRO A 143 18.65 6.53 -3.21
CA PRO A 143 19.71 6.21 -4.18
C PRO A 143 19.22 5.80 -5.58
N PHE A 144 17.91 5.84 -5.84
CA PHE A 144 17.31 5.42 -7.10
C PHE A 144 17.30 6.50 -8.18
N ASN A 145 17.99 7.62 -7.96
CA ASN A 145 18.01 8.77 -8.85
C ASN A 145 19.02 8.64 -10.02
N THR A 146 19.54 7.45 -10.28
CA THR A 146 20.53 7.17 -11.34
C THR A 146 20.23 5.87 -12.06
N ALA A 147 20.57 5.79 -13.34
CA ALA A 147 20.37 4.58 -14.15
C ALA A 147 21.07 3.34 -13.55
N SER A 148 22.23 3.53 -12.91
CA SER A 148 23.00 2.46 -12.26
C SER A 148 22.28 1.80 -11.08
N ALA A 149 21.22 2.43 -10.54
CA ALA A 149 20.40 1.84 -9.49
C ALA A 149 19.41 0.78 -10.02
N PHE A 150 19.29 0.63 -11.34
CA PHE A 150 18.37 -0.29 -11.99
C PHE A 150 19.11 -1.30 -12.86
N HIS A 151 18.50 -2.46 -13.07
CA HIS A 151 18.99 -3.40 -14.07
C HIS A 151 18.81 -2.81 -15.48
N THR A 152 19.64 -3.23 -16.42
CA THR A 152 19.43 -2.93 -17.83
C THR A 152 18.08 -3.49 -18.27
N LEU A 153 17.36 -2.75 -19.14
CA LEU A 153 16.08 -3.21 -19.68
C LEU A 153 16.23 -4.61 -20.29
N CYS A 154 15.46 -5.56 -19.80
CA CYS A 154 15.38 -6.91 -20.33
C CYS A 154 13.90 -7.26 -20.58
N SER A 155 13.61 -7.79 -21.77
CA SER A 155 12.28 -8.32 -22.07
C SER A 155 12.11 -9.68 -21.40
N ILE A 156 10.92 -9.94 -20.86
CA ILE A 156 10.55 -11.29 -20.45
C ILE A 156 10.32 -12.10 -21.73
N ASP A 157 11.06 -13.19 -21.89
CA ASP A 157 10.80 -14.18 -22.92
C ASP A 157 9.70 -15.12 -22.43
N TYR A 158 8.55 -15.09 -23.10
CA TYR A 158 7.39 -15.92 -22.78
C TYR A 158 7.36 -17.24 -23.58
N ASN A 159 8.39 -17.54 -24.37
CA ASN A 159 8.42 -18.72 -25.26
C ASN A 159 9.10 -19.96 -24.65
N ASN A 160 9.13 -20.08 -23.32
CA ASN A 160 9.62 -21.31 -22.66
C ASN A 160 8.80 -22.54 -23.06
#